data_AF-A0A1T0AX62-F1
#
_entry.id   AF-A0A1T0AX62-F1
#
_cell.length_a   1.000
_cell.length_b   1.000
_cell.length_c   1.000
_cell.angle_alpha   90.00
_cell.angle_beta   90.00
_cell.angle_gamma   90.00
#
_symmetry.space_group_name_H-M   'P 1'
#
loop_
_entity.id
_entity.type
_entity.pdbx_description
1 polymer ?
#
loop_
_entity_poly.entity_id
_entity_poly.type
_entity_poly.pdbx_seq_one_letter_code
_entity_poly.pdbx_strand_id
1 'polypeptide(L)'
;MSDNNEDDSFPSFNGMNRPAMVYGVPMVLGIFTALFIVLSLFGGFYLKLGYYAWILPSLGLMFLLFIKIISEDDPNALAFIRWRIRAYLIMLSQGNPIIHLSSNAVSRKVYNANRQFKKL
;
A
#
# COMPACT_ATOMS: atom_id res chain seq x y z
N MET A 1 15.50 -7.75 38.98
CA MET A 1 14.56 -8.62 38.25
C MET A 1 14.35 -7.95 36.90
N SER A 2 14.86 -8.54 35.81
CA SER A 2 15.04 -7.85 34.53
C SER A 2 13.69 -7.66 33.81
N ASP A 3 13.50 -6.43 33.33
CA ASP A 3 12.46 -5.95 32.45
C ASP A 3 12.48 -6.72 31.12
N ASN A 4 11.61 -7.73 30.99
CA ASN A 4 11.34 -8.44 29.74
C ASN A 4 10.19 -7.70 29.04
N ASN A 5 10.48 -6.56 28.41
CA ASN A 5 9.64 -6.01 27.34
C ASN A 5 9.85 -6.89 26.10
N GLU A 6 9.42 -8.14 26.18
CA GLU A 6 9.13 -8.92 24.99
C GLU A 6 7.95 -8.21 24.35
N ASP A 7 8.15 -7.66 23.15
CA ASP A 7 7.08 -7.05 22.38
C ASP A 7 5.98 -8.10 22.18
N ASP A 8 4.96 -8.08 23.05
CA ASP A 8 3.71 -8.86 22.97
C ASP A 8 2.84 -8.38 21.78
N SER A 9 3.48 -8.10 20.66
CA SER A 9 2.84 -7.92 19.37
C SER A 9 2.41 -9.30 18.88
N PHE A 10 1.27 -9.75 19.40
CA PHE A 10 0.56 -10.87 18.80
C PHE A 10 0.34 -10.55 17.31
N PRO A 11 0.55 -11.50 16.39
CA PRO A 11 0.28 -11.28 14.99
C PRO A 11 -1.22 -11.01 14.83
N SER A 12 -1.61 -9.74 14.83
CA SER A 12 -2.99 -9.36 14.57
C SER A 12 -3.30 -9.80 13.14
N PHE A 13 -4.30 -10.67 12.98
CA PHE A 13 -4.77 -11.13 11.67
C PHE A 13 -5.47 -10.03 10.87
N ASN A 14 -5.18 -8.76 11.16
CA ASN A 14 -5.70 -7.58 10.48
C ASN A 14 -5.34 -7.55 8.99
N GLY A 15 -4.29 -8.28 8.58
CA GLY A 15 -3.93 -8.51 7.18
C GLY A 15 -4.86 -9.44 6.40
N MET A 16 -5.75 -10.19 7.08
CA MET A 16 -6.80 -11.01 6.45
C MET A 16 -8.16 -10.32 6.43
N ASN A 17 -8.28 -9.09 6.95
CA ASN A 17 -9.53 -8.37 6.85
C ASN A 17 -9.79 -8.01 5.38
N ARG A 18 -10.98 -8.36 4.88
CA ARG A 18 -11.38 -7.98 3.52
C ARG A 18 -11.53 -6.46 3.48
N PRO A 19 -10.86 -5.76 2.55
CA PRO A 19 -11.01 -4.31 2.44
C PRO A 19 -12.48 -3.97 2.18
N ALA A 20 -12.96 -2.88 2.78
CA ALA A 20 -14.30 -2.39 2.54
C ALA A 20 -14.44 -1.97 1.06
N MET A 21 -15.29 -2.67 0.32
CA MET A 21 -15.58 -2.42 -1.09
C MET A 21 -17.02 -2.01 -1.27
N VAL A 22 -17.25 -1.06 -2.18
CA VAL A 22 -18.57 -0.59 -2.59
C VAL A 22 -18.67 -0.74 -4.10
N TYR A 23 -19.65 -1.50 -4.58
CA TYR A 23 -19.82 -1.82 -6.01
C TYR A 23 -18.55 -2.35 -6.71
N GLY A 24 -17.77 -3.18 -6.01
CA GLY A 24 -16.52 -3.74 -6.54
C GLY A 24 -15.34 -2.77 -6.55
N VAL A 25 -15.44 -1.59 -5.94
CA VAL A 25 -14.34 -0.63 -5.80
C VAL A 25 -13.92 -0.50 -4.33
N PRO A 26 -12.62 -0.57 -3.99
CA PRO A 26 -12.14 -0.29 -2.65
C PRO A 26 -12.53 1.13 -2.22
N MET A 27 -13.21 1.25 -1.07
CA MET A 27 -13.83 2.51 -0.63
C MET A 27 -12.83 3.68 -0.56
N VAL A 28 -11.63 3.42 -0.05
CA VAL A 28 -10.57 4.44 0.07
C VAL A 28 -10.21 5.02 -1.30
N LEU A 29 -9.99 4.17 -2.31
CA LEU A 29 -9.68 4.61 -3.66
C LEU A 29 -10.88 5.34 -4.30
N GLY A 30 -12.09 4.82 -4.08
CA GLY A 30 -13.33 5.44 -4.55
C GLY A 30 -13.49 6.86 -4.03
N ILE A 31 -13.23 7.09 -2.75
CA ILE A 31 -13.34 8.42 -2.13
C ILE A 31 -12.30 9.39 -2.71
N PHE A 32 -11.03 8.99 -2.80
CA PHE A 32 -9.97 9.87 -3.34
C PHE A 32 -10.21 10.23 -4.81
N THR A 33 -10.66 9.28 -5.61
CA THR A 33 -10.96 9.51 -7.04
C THR A 33 -12.20 10.36 -7.22
N ALA A 34 -13.25 10.16 -6.41
CA ALA A 34 -14.43 11.02 -6.40
C ALA A 34 -14.07 12.46 -6.02
N LEU A 35 -13.25 12.65 -4.96
CA LEU A 35 -12.75 13.97 -4.57
C LEU A 35 -11.94 14.61 -5.69
N PHE A 36 -11.05 13.84 -6.34
CA PHE A 36 -10.29 14.33 -7.50
C PHE A 36 -11.20 14.80 -8.64
N ILE A 37 -12.22 14.03 -8.98
CA ILE A 37 -13.21 14.39 -10.00
C ILE A 37 -13.90 15.71 -9.63
N VAL A 38 -14.41 15.84 -8.40
CA VAL A 38 -15.10 17.04 -7.93
C VAL A 38 -14.17 18.26 -7.95
N LEU A 39 -12.95 18.13 -7.42
CA LEU A 39 -11.96 19.21 -7.40
C LEU A 39 -11.55 19.63 -8.81
N SER A 40 -11.38 18.68 -9.73
CA SER A 40 -11.03 18.96 -11.11
C SER A 40 -12.15 19.70 -11.86
N LEU A 41 -13.40 19.30 -11.64
CA LEU A 41 -14.58 19.98 -12.19
C LEU A 41 -14.71 21.40 -11.63
N PHE A 42 -14.56 21.55 -10.31
CA PHE A 42 -14.63 22.85 -9.66
C PHE A 42 -13.51 23.79 -10.11
N GLY A 43 -12.26 23.28 -10.17
CA GLY A 43 -11.12 24.05 -10.68
C GLY A 43 -11.29 24.43 -12.15
N GLY A 44 -11.78 23.51 -12.98
CA GLY A 44 -12.08 23.76 -14.38
C GLY A 44 -13.16 24.83 -14.59
N PHE A 45 -14.20 24.81 -13.74
CA PHE A 45 -15.24 25.83 -13.71
C PHE A 45 -14.70 27.20 -13.27
N TYR A 46 -13.94 27.26 -12.18
CA TYR A 46 -13.37 28.50 -11.66
C TYR A 46 -12.43 29.19 -12.67
N LEU A 47 -11.62 28.40 -13.37
CA LEU A 47 -10.69 28.88 -14.41
C LEU A 47 -11.36 29.13 -15.77
N LYS A 48 -12.67 28.91 -15.90
CA LYS A 48 -13.44 29.09 -17.14
C LYS A 48 -12.86 28.33 -18.35
N LEU A 49 -12.30 27.13 -18.11
CA LEU A 49 -11.71 26.27 -19.15
C LEU A 49 -12.75 25.68 -20.13
N GLY A 50 -14.04 25.82 -19.85
CA GLY A 50 -15.12 25.33 -20.72
C GLY A 50 -15.03 23.82 -20.94
N TYR A 51 -15.03 23.38 -22.21
CA TYR A 51 -14.99 21.96 -22.56
C TYR A 51 -13.73 21.22 -22.06
N TYR A 52 -12.59 21.91 -21.97
CA TYR A 52 -11.34 21.30 -21.50
C TYR A 52 -11.40 20.86 -20.03
N ALA A 53 -12.32 21.41 -19.24
CA ALA A 53 -12.54 21.01 -17.85
C ALA A 53 -12.97 19.54 -17.70
N TRP A 54 -13.46 18.90 -18.78
CA TRP A 54 -13.92 17.50 -18.77
C TRP A 54 -12.80 16.47 -18.92
N ILE A 55 -11.58 16.89 -19.30
CA ILE A 55 -10.47 15.97 -19.55
C ILE A 55 -10.01 15.27 -18.26
N LEU A 56 -9.80 16.03 -17.18
CA LEU A 56 -9.39 15.47 -15.89
C LEU A 56 -10.44 14.57 -15.24
N PRO A 57 -11.73 14.95 -15.14
CA PRO A 57 -12.74 14.10 -14.52
C PRO A 57 -13.04 12.84 -15.35
N SER A 58 -12.96 12.90 -16.69
CA SER A 58 -13.10 11.71 -17.52
C SER A 58 -11.96 10.71 -17.29
N LEU A 59 -10.72 11.18 -17.09
CA LEU A 59 -9.58 10.34 -16.69
C LEU A 59 -9.82 9.68 -15.33
N GLY A 60 -10.35 10.42 -14.35
CA GLY A 60 -10.71 9.88 -13.04
C GLY A 60 -11.77 8.78 -13.12
N LEU A 61 -12.76 8.95 -14.00
CA LEU A 61 -13.83 7.98 -14.21
C LEU A 61 -13.33 6.71 -14.91
N MET A 62 -12.46 6.85 -15.92
CA MET A 62 -11.76 5.72 -16.55
C MET A 62 -10.93 4.92 -15.53
N PHE A 63 -10.22 5.61 -14.63
CA PHE A 63 -9.43 4.97 -13.58
C PHE A 63 -10.30 4.19 -12.58
N LEU A 64 -11.47 4.72 -12.22
CA LEU A 64 -12.45 4.01 -11.39
C LEU A 64 -12.97 2.73 -12.05
N LEU A 65 -13.27 2.79 -13.34
CA LEU A 65 -13.70 1.60 -14.11
C LEU A 65 -12.58 0.56 -14.16
N PHE A 66 -11.34 0.99 -14.36
CA PHE A 66 -10.20 0.08 -14.37
C PHE A 66 -10.00 -0.63 -13.02
N ILE A 67 -10.09 0.12 -11.91
CA ILE A 67 -10.03 -0.47 -10.56
C ILE A 67 -11.20 -1.43 -10.33
N LYS A 68 -12.40 -1.07 -10.79
CA LYS A 68 -13.58 -1.93 -10.67
C LYS A 68 -13.32 -3.29 -11.33
N ILE A 69 -12.85 -3.30 -12.57
CA ILE A 69 -12.54 -4.54 -13.31
C ILE A 69 -11.53 -5.39 -12.55
N ILE A 70 -10.46 -4.79 -12.03
CA ILE A 70 -9.41 -5.53 -11.30
C ILE A 70 -9.90 -6.08 -9.94
N SER A 71 -10.75 -5.31 -9.26
CA SER A 71 -11.18 -5.62 -7.89
C SER A 71 -12.45 -6.46 -7.84
N GLU A 72 -13.12 -6.67 -8.99
CA GLU A 72 -14.30 -7.53 -9.12
C GLU A 72 -13.95 -9.02 -8.95
N ASP A 73 -12.75 -9.43 -9.39
CA ASP A 73 -12.28 -10.82 -9.30
C ASP A 73 -11.83 -11.22 -7.88
N ASP A 74 -11.16 -10.32 -7.14
CA ASP A 74 -10.73 -10.58 -5.76
C ASP A 74 -10.63 -9.28 -4.93
N PRO A 75 -11.31 -9.22 -3.75
CA PRO A 75 -11.13 -8.15 -2.76
C PRO A 75 -9.68 -7.77 -2.46
N ASN A 76 -8.81 -8.77 -2.44
CA ASN A 76 -7.42 -8.65 -2.03
C ASN A 76 -6.46 -8.45 -3.21
N ALA A 77 -6.95 -8.41 -4.46
CA ALA A 77 -6.12 -8.18 -5.64
C ALA A 77 -5.24 -6.94 -5.49
N LEU A 78 -5.79 -5.87 -4.92
CA LEU A 78 -5.08 -4.63 -4.69
C LEU A 78 -3.96 -4.74 -3.64
N ALA A 79 -4.20 -5.51 -2.57
CA ALA A 79 -3.18 -5.80 -1.58
C ALA A 79 -2.05 -6.63 -2.20
N PHE A 80 -2.38 -7.63 -3.01
CA PHE A 80 -1.41 -8.45 -3.72
C PHE A 80 -0.55 -7.62 -4.68
N ILE A 81 -1.14 -6.70 -5.44
CA ILE A 81 -0.41 -5.74 -6.29
C ILE A 81 0.55 -4.89 -5.45
N ARG A 82 0.09 -4.36 -4.32
CA ARG A 82 0.94 -3.58 -3.40
C ARG A 82 2.12 -4.40 -2.89
N TRP A 83 1.91 -5.66 -2.53
CA TRP A 83 2.97 -6.57 -2.09
C TRP A 83 3.97 -6.88 -3.21
N ARG A 84 3.48 -7.12 -4.44
CA ARG A 84 4.34 -7.31 -5.62
C ARG A 84 5.19 -6.08 -5.92
N ILE A 85 4.62 -4.88 -5.85
CA ILE A 85 5.37 -3.64 -6.04
C ILE A 85 6.44 -3.49 -4.95
N ARG A 86 6.09 -3.74 -3.68
CA ARG A 86 7.06 -3.69 -2.58
C ARG A 86 8.19 -4.71 -2.77
N ALA A 87 7.86 -5.94 -3.14
CA ALA A 87 8.86 -6.96 -3.44
C ALA A 87 9.78 -6.53 -4.58
N TYR A 88 9.22 -5.97 -5.66
CA TYR A 88 9.99 -5.45 -6.79
C TYR A 88 10.93 -4.30 -6.39
N LEU A 89 10.45 -3.34 -5.59
CA LEU A 89 11.29 -2.25 -5.08
C LEU A 89 12.44 -2.76 -4.21
N ILE A 90 12.21 -3.81 -3.40
CA ILE A 90 13.25 -4.45 -2.60
C ILE A 90 14.27 -5.16 -3.49
N MET A 91 13.82 -5.90 -4.49
CA MET A 91 14.72 -6.55 -5.46
C MET A 91 15.60 -5.53 -6.17
N LEU A 92 15.02 -4.40 -6.59
CA LEU A 92 15.75 -3.32 -7.23
C LEU A 92 16.78 -2.66 -6.28
N SER A 93 16.41 -2.47 -5.01
CA SER A 93 17.31 -1.92 -4.00
C SER A 93 18.43 -2.88 -3.59
N GLN A 94 18.20 -4.20 -3.64
CA GLN A 94 19.19 -5.21 -3.26
C GLN A 94 20.14 -5.58 -4.42
N GLY A 95 19.75 -5.30 -5.67
CA GLY A 95 20.54 -5.67 -6.85
C GLY A 95 20.73 -7.19 -7.01
N ASN A 96 19.94 -7.99 -6.31
CA ASN A 96 20.05 -9.45 -6.24
C ASN A 96 18.66 -10.07 -6.48
N PRO A 97 18.56 -11.15 -7.28
CA PRO A 97 17.30 -11.84 -7.53
C PRO A 97 16.63 -12.49 -6.30
N ILE A 98 17.33 -12.62 -5.16
CA ILE A 98 16.80 -13.29 -3.96
C ILE A 98 16.45 -12.24 -2.88
N ILE A 99 15.18 -12.21 -2.47
CA ILE A 99 14.70 -11.32 -1.40
C ILE A 99 15.17 -11.87 -0.05
N HIS A 100 16.20 -11.27 0.53
CA HIS A 100 16.64 -11.61 1.89
C HIS A 100 15.71 -10.99 2.94
N LEU A 101 14.74 -11.77 3.42
CA LEU A 101 13.87 -11.38 4.53
C LEU A 101 14.51 -11.82 5.85
N SER A 102 15.11 -10.88 6.58
CA SER A 102 15.54 -11.11 7.96
C SER A 102 14.46 -10.59 8.91
N SER A 103 13.82 -11.50 9.65
CA SER A 103 12.72 -11.24 10.60
C SER A 103 12.96 -10.07 11.56
N ASN A 104 14.21 -9.75 11.88
CA ASN A 104 14.55 -8.52 12.57
C ASN A 104 16.04 -8.19 12.36
N ALA A 105 16.39 -7.53 11.25
CA ALA A 105 17.79 -7.29 10.89
C ALA A 105 18.54 -6.46 11.94
N VAL A 106 17.86 -5.54 12.64
CA VAL A 106 18.44 -4.69 13.69
C VAL A 106 18.63 -5.49 14.98
N SER A 107 17.59 -6.13 15.50
CA SER A 107 17.71 -6.94 16.73
C SER A 107 18.67 -8.12 16.55
N ARG A 108 18.76 -8.70 15.35
CA ARG A 108 19.72 -9.77 15.03
C ARG A 108 21.16 -9.25 14.96
N LYS A 109 21.40 -8.02 14.47
CA LYS A 109 22.74 -7.39 14.52
C LYS A 109 23.18 -7.12 15.96
N VAL A 110 22.28 -6.58 16.79
CA VAL A 110 22.55 -6.31 18.22
C VAL A 110 22.78 -7.62 18.99
N TYR A 111 21.94 -8.64 18.76
CA TYR A 111 22.12 -9.96 19.36
C TYR A 111 23.45 -10.61 18.94
N ASN A 112 23.81 -10.55 17.66
CA ASN A 112 25.07 -11.12 17.17
C ASN A 112 26.29 -10.38 17.72
N ALA A 113 26.24 -9.04 17.84
CA ALA A 113 27.30 -8.25 18.47
C ALA A 113 27.48 -8.67 19.94
N ASN A 114 26.38 -8.73 20.72
CA ASN A 114 26.41 -9.16 22.12
C ASN A 114 26.93 -10.60 22.30
N ARG A 115 26.66 -11.50 21.35
CA ARG A 115 27.19 -12.87 21.37
C ARG A 115 28.70 -12.93 21.15
N GLN A 116 29.29 -12.02 20.39
CA GLN A 116 30.73 -11.96 20.17
C GLN A 116 31.46 -11.46 21.44
N PHE A 117 30.89 -10.48 22.14
CA PHE A 117 31.43 -10.00 23.41
C PHE A 117 31.36 -11.01 24.55
N LYS A 118 30.42 -11.97 24.49
CA LYS A 118 30.28 -13.03 25.51
C LYS A 118 31.25 -14.21 25.32
N LYS A 119 32.01 -14.23 24.22
CA LYS A 119 33.03 -15.26 23.92
C LYS A 119 34.46 -14.81 24.25
N LEU A 120 34.64 -13.54 24.62
CA LEU A 120 35.85 -12.99 25.25
C LEU A 120 35.73 -13.16 26.76
#